data_AF-A0A3S4HCC8-F1
#
_entry.id   AF-A0A3S4HCC8-F1
#
_cell.length_a   1.000
_cell.length_b   1.000
_cell.length_c   1.000
_cell.angle_alpha   90.00
_cell.angle_beta   90.00
_cell.angle_gamma   90.00
#
_symmetry.space_group_name_H-M   'P 1'
#
loop_
_entity.id
_entity.type
_entity.pdbx_description
1 polymer ?
#
loop_
_entity_poly.entity_id
_entity_poly.type
_entity_poly.pdbx_seq_one_letter_code
_entity_poly.pdbx_strand_id
1 'polypeptide(L)'
;MILMAGFTAGNEKGELVVLGRNGSDYSAAVLAACLRADCCEIWTDVDGVYTCDPRQVPDARLLKSMSYQEAMELSYFGAKVLHPRTIAPIAQFQIPCLIKNTGNPTGAGKRLSAPARDEDDLPVKGISNLNNMAMFNVSGPG
;
A
#
# COMPACT_ATOMS: atom_id res chain seq x y z
N MET A 1 -5.31 2.42 -25.79
CA MET A 1 -5.51 1.79 -24.47
C MET A 1 -4.80 0.45 -24.48
N ILE A 2 -3.93 0.19 -23.53
CA ILE A 2 -3.23 -1.10 -23.38
C ILE A 2 -3.80 -1.77 -22.14
N LEU A 3 -4.09 -3.06 -22.23
CA LEU A 3 -4.56 -3.87 -21.13
C LEU A 3 -3.52 -4.96 -20.85
N MET A 4 -3.10 -5.07 -19.59
CA MET A 4 -2.07 -6.02 -19.15
C MET A 4 -2.61 -6.83 -17.98
N ALA A 5 -2.36 -8.13 -17.99
CA ALA A 5 -2.64 -8.97 -16.83
C ALA A 5 -1.70 -8.60 -15.67
N GLY A 6 -2.27 -8.43 -14.47
CA GLY A 6 -1.50 -8.34 -13.23
C GLY A 6 -1.11 -9.71 -12.68
N PHE A 7 -0.41 -9.71 -11.53
CA PHE A 7 -0.07 -10.90 -10.73
C PHE A 7 0.95 -11.88 -11.35
N THR A 8 1.16 -11.84 -12.66
CA THR A 8 2.06 -12.74 -13.39
C THR A 8 3.31 -12.02 -13.91
N ALA A 9 4.39 -12.78 -14.11
CA ALA A 9 5.65 -12.33 -14.71
C ALA A 9 6.36 -13.48 -15.44
N GLY A 10 7.47 -13.18 -16.10
CA GLY A 10 8.38 -14.16 -16.68
C GLY A 10 9.68 -14.25 -15.89
N ASN A 11 10.22 -15.45 -15.67
CA ASN A 11 11.58 -15.61 -15.15
C ASN A 11 12.63 -15.53 -16.29
N GLU A 12 13.92 -15.67 -15.95
CA GLU A 12 15.04 -15.61 -16.92
C GLU A 12 14.97 -16.68 -18.02
N LYS A 13 14.21 -17.77 -17.82
CA LYS A 13 13.98 -18.84 -18.79
C LYS A 13 12.73 -18.60 -19.65
N GLY A 14 12.01 -17.50 -19.44
CA GLY A 14 10.74 -17.19 -20.11
C GLY A 14 9.54 -17.98 -19.56
N GLU A 15 9.69 -18.64 -18.41
CA GLU A 15 8.60 -19.40 -17.80
C GLU A 15 7.65 -18.46 -17.03
N LEU A 16 6.35 -18.76 -17.07
CA LEU A 16 5.33 -18.01 -16.33
C LEU A 16 5.51 -18.23 -14.82
N VAL A 17 5.63 -17.13 -14.08
CA VAL A 17 5.69 -17.11 -12.62
C VAL A 17 4.66 -16.16 -12.03
N VAL A 18 4.35 -16.34 -10.75
CA VAL A 18 3.43 -15.48 -10.00
C VAL A 18 4.20 -14.59 -9.04
N LEU A 19 3.70 -13.37 -8.83
CA LEU A 19 4.35 -12.35 -7.99
C LEU A 19 4.01 -12.47 -6.49
N GLY A 20 3.11 -13.40 -6.15
CA GLY A 20 2.67 -13.66 -4.79
C GLY A 20 1.65 -12.63 -4.28
N ARG A 21 1.59 -12.48 -2.95
CA ARG A 21 0.58 -11.63 -2.28
C ARG A 21 0.60 -10.20 -2.83
N ASN A 22 -0.57 -9.67 -3.16
CA ASN A 22 -0.75 -8.36 -3.80
C ASN A 22 0.01 -8.21 -5.14
N GLY A 23 0.21 -9.30 -5.86
CA GLY A 23 0.96 -9.31 -7.12
C GLY A 23 0.37 -8.39 -8.21
N SER A 24 -0.95 -8.19 -8.26
CA SER A 24 -1.56 -7.25 -9.22
C SER A 24 -1.18 -5.80 -8.95
N ASP A 25 -1.21 -5.37 -7.69
CA ASP A 25 -0.78 -4.01 -7.32
C ASP A 25 0.70 -3.84 -7.63
N TYR A 26 1.51 -4.87 -7.34
CA TYR A 26 2.94 -4.85 -7.65
C TYR A 26 3.21 -4.76 -9.16
N SER A 27 2.46 -5.49 -9.99
CA SER A 27 2.52 -5.35 -11.46
C SER A 27 2.26 -3.91 -11.90
N ALA A 28 1.23 -3.26 -11.34
CA ALA A 28 0.89 -1.88 -11.66
C ALA A 28 2.02 -0.91 -11.25
N ALA A 29 2.58 -1.08 -10.05
CA ALA A 29 3.66 -0.24 -9.55
C ALA A 29 4.96 -0.38 -10.37
N VAL A 30 5.32 -1.62 -10.76
CA VAL A 30 6.47 -1.88 -11.64
C VAL A 30 6.25 -1.27 -13.01
N LEU A 31 5.06 -1.43 -13.60
CA LEU A 31 4.74 -0.84 -14.89
C LEU A 31 4.81 0.69 -14.85
N ALA A 32 4.25 1.31 -13.80
CA ALA A 32 4.33 2.75 -13.58
C ALA A 32 5.79 3.23 -13.49
N ALA A 33 6.63 2.50 -12.75
CA ALA A 33 8.07 2.77 -12.65
C ALA A 33 8.78 2.66 -14.01
N CYS A 34 8.53 1.59 -14.78
CA CYS A 34 9.11 1.40 -16.11
C CYS A 34 8.73 2.52 -17.09
N LEU A 35 7.49 3.00 -17.01
CA LEU A 35 6.97 4.06 -17.87
C LEU A 35 7.29 5.47 -17.36
N ARG A 36 7.83 5.61 -16.14
CA ARG A 36 7.93 6.89 -15.43
C ARG A 36 6.59 7.64 -15.42
N ALA A 37 5.53 6.91 -15.10
CA ALA A 37 4.18 7.46 -15.11
C ALA A 37 4.04 8.65 -14.16
N ASP A 38 3.16 9.60 -14.50
CA ASP A 38 2.86 10.74 -13.64
C ASP A 38 2.13 10.32 -12.35
N CYS A 39 1.45 9.17 -12.36
CA CYS A 39 0.74 8.61 -11.23
C CYS A 39 0.49 7.11 -11.39
N CYS A 40 0.47 6.38 -10.27
CA CYS A 40 -0.03 5.01 -10.18
C CYS A 40 -1.36 4.99 -9.42
N GLU A 41 -2.46 4.56 -10.04
CA GLU A 41 -3.75 4.43 -9.35
C GLU A 41 -4.02 2.98 -8.96
N ILE A 42 -4.32 2.74 -7.70
CA ILE A 42 -4.78 1.45 -7.17
C ILE A 42 -6.26 1.59 -6.82
N TRP A 43 -7.08 0.86 -7.55
CA TRP A 43 -8.54 0.87 -7.40
C TRP A 43 -8.99 -0.33 -6.56
N THR A 44 -9.63 -0.06 -5.43
CA THR A 44 -10.03 -1.05 -4.41
C THR A 44 -11.47 -0.81 -3.94
N ASP A 45 -11.89 -1.44 -2.85
CA ASP A 45 -13.22 -1.37 -2.21
C ASP A 45 -13.34 -0.32 -1.07
N VAL A 46 -12.31 0.51 -0.90
CA VAL A 46 -12.22 1.55 0.15
C VAL A 46 -11.79 2.89 -0.43
N ASP A 47 -12.22 3.99 0.19
CA ASP A 47 -11.94 5.37 -0.25
C ASP A 47 -10.47 5.80 -0.08
N GLY A 48 -9.66 4.96 0.55
CA GLY A 48 -8.24 5.20 0.74
C GLY A 48 -7.73 4.56 2.03
N VAL A 49 -6.79 5.25 2.69
CA VAL A 49 -6.17 4.78 3.93
C VAL A 49 -6.83 5.43 5.13
N TYR A 50 -7.28 4.62 6.08
CA TYR A 50 -7.91 5.07 7.32
C TYR A 50 -6.91 5.05 8.49
N THR A 51 -7.22 5.80 9.54
CA THR A 51 -6.47 5.80 10.81
C THR A 51 -6.39 4.41 11.45
N CYS A 52 -7.39 3.57 11.26
CA CYS A 52 -7.46 2.18 11.72
C CYS A 52 -8.46 1.43 10.84
N ASP A 53 -8.62 0.12 11.03
CA ASP A 53 -9.58 -0.67 10.26
C ASP A 53 -11.03 -0.19 10.54
N PRO A 54 -11.73 0.42 9.56
CA PRO A 54 -13.08 0.95 9.76
C PRO A 54 -14.11 -0.16 10.05
N ARG A 55 -13.78 -1.42 9.76
CA ARG A 55 -14.62 -2.59 10.09
C ARG A 55 -14.56 -2.94 11.56
N GLN A 56 -13.50 -2.53 12.25
CA GLN A 56 -13.28 -2.75 13.70
C GLN A 56 -13.58 -1.49 14.52
N VAL A 57 -13.31 -0.31 13.97
CA VAL A 57 -13.48 0.98 14.65
C VAL A 57 -14.36 1.90 13.80
N PRO A 58 -15.64 2.12 14.18
CA PRO A 58 -16.57 2.96 13.42
C PRO A 58 -16.12 4.42 13.25
N ASP A 59 -15.36 4.94 14.21
CA ASP A 59 -14.84 6.32 14.20
C ASP A 59 -13.54 6.47 13.38
N ALA A 60 -13.12 5.43 12.64
CA ALA A 60 -11.95 5.48 11.79
C ALA A 60 -12.09 6.59 10.74
N ARG A 61 -11.05 7.43 10.64
CA ARG A 61 -11.06 8.59 9.74
C ARG A 61 -10.22 8.31 8.52
N LEU A 62 -10.70 8.74 7.35
CA LEU A 62 -9.88 8.76 6.15
C LEU A 62 -8.76 9.78 6.35
N LEU A 63 -7.52 9.36 6.21
CA LEU A 63 -6.37 10.25 6.30
C LEU A 63 -6.31 11.14 5.05
N LYS A 64 -5.78 12.37 5.10
CA LYS A 64 -5.68 13.25 3.91
C LYS A 64 -4.42 13.03 3.08
N SER A 65 -3.28 12.96 3.75
CA SER A 65 -1.98 12.61 3.14
C SER A 65 -1.25 11.50 3.92
N MET A 66 -0.34 10.80 3.26
CA MET A 66 0.51 9.80 3.89
C MET A 66 1.78 9.62 3.05
N SER A 67 2.92 9.56 3.70
CA SER A 67 4.20 9.31 3.06
C SER A 67 4.37 7.83 2.73
N TYR A 68 5.27 7.53 1.79
CA TYR A 68 5.62 6.14 1.52
C TYR A 68 6.18 5.40 2.73
N GLN A 69 6.94 6.10 3.58
CA GLN A 69 7.49 5.51 4.80
C GLN A 69 6.37 5.12 5.77
N GLU A 70 5.43 6.03 6.05
CA GLU A 70 4.27 5.73 6.91
C GLU A 70 3.41 4.59 6.35
N ALA A 71 3.18 4.58 5.03
CA ALA A 71 2.42 3.51 4.39
C ALA A 71 3.13 2.16 4.51
N MET A 72 4.46 2.11 4.35
CA MET A 72 5.24 0.89 4.53
C MET A 72 5.18 0.37 5.97
N GLU A 73 5.38 1.24 6.96
CA GLU A 73 5.33 0.89 8.38
C GLU A 73 3.96 0.34 8.77
N LEU A 74 2.88 1.05 8.43
CA LEU A 74 1.51 0.58 8.69
C LEU A 74 1.25 -0.78 8.04
N SER A 75 1.69 -0.96 6.80
CA SER A 75 1.49 -2.22 6.08
C SER A 75 2.32 -3.36 6.64
N TYR A 76 3.51 -3.07 7.17
CA TYR A 76 4.36 -4.03 7.87
C TYR A 76 3.69 -4.52 9.15
N PHE A 77 3.06 -3.62 9.91
CA PHE A 77 2.34 -3.93 11.16
C PHE A 77 0.87 -4.32 10.96
N GLY A 78 0.49 -4.80 9.77
CA GLY A 78 -0.79 -5.48 9.56
C GLY A 78 -1.91 -4.65 8.94
N ALA A 79 -1.70 -3.36 8.68
CA ALA A 79 -2.68 -2.57 7.93
C ALA A 79 -2.78 -3.10 6.50
N LYS A 80 -4.01 -3.39 6.04
CA LYS A 80 -4.27 -3.86 4.68
C LYS A 80 -4.40 -2.67 3.72
N VAL A 81 -3.32 -1.92 3.54
CA VAL A 81 -3.28 -0.74 2.67
C VAL A 81 -2.65 -1.09 1.33
N LEU A 82 -1.34 -1.27 1.29
CA LEU A 82 -0.59 -1.71 0.12
C LEU A 82 0.55 -2.59 0.60
N HIS A 83 0.81 -3.68 -0.10
CA HIS A 83 1.94 -4.51 0.27
C HIS A 83 3.27 -3.72 0.12
N PRO A 84 4.24 -3.83 1.04
CA PRO A 84 5.50 -3.08 0.96
C PRO A 84 6.24 -3.25 -0.39
N ARG A 85 6.14 -4.44 -1.00
CA ARG A 85 6.68 -4.69 -2.35
C ARG A 85 6.06 -3.78 -3.42
N THR A 86 4.78 -3.47 -3.32
CA THR A 86 4.09 -2.53 -4.23
C THR A 86 4.60 -1.11 -4.06
N ILE A 87 4.90 -0.70 -2.83
CA ILE A 87 5.34 0.66 -2.53
C ILE A 87 6.77 0.90 -3.05
N ALA A 88 7.66 -0.09 -2.97
CA ALA A 88 9.07 0.09 -3.27
C ALA A 88 9.38 0.67 -4.68
N PRO A 89 8.83 0.17 -5.80
CA PRO A 89 9.09 0.72 -7.13
C PRO A 89 8.63 2.18 -7.26
N ILE A 90 7.39 2.47 -6.91
CA ILE A 90 6.83 3.83 -7.05
C ILE A 90 7.52 4.83 -6.11
N ALA A 91 7.93 4.40 -4.92
CA ALA A 91 8.71 5.22 -3.99
C ALA A 91 10.12 5.51 -4.54
N GLN A 92 10.80 4.53 -5.11
CA GLN A 92 12.14 4.71 -5.70
C GLN A 92 12.13 5.76 -6.81
N PHE A 93 11.09 5.78 -7.63
CA PHE A 93 10.95 6.72 -8.74
C PHE A 93 10.15 7.99 -8.38
N GLN A 94 9.78 8.17 -7.11
CA GLN A 94 8.97 9.31 -6.61
C GLN A 94 7.66 9.51 -7.39
N ILE A 95 7.11 8.42 -7.94
CA ILE A 95 5.82 8.42 -8.64
C ILE A 95 4.74 8.46 -7.57
N PRO A 96 3.80 9.41 -7.56
CA PRO A 96 2.71 9.44 -6.59
C PRO A 96 1.73 8.28 -6.83
N CYS A 97 1.14 7.78 -5.75
CA CYS A 97 0.16 6.71 -5.82
C CYS A 97 -1.19 7.17 -5.26
N LEU A 98 -2.27 6.88 -5.98
CA LEU A 98 -3.64 7.17 -5.55
C LEU A 98 -4.36 5.86 -5.21
N ILE A 99 -4.87 5.73 -3.99
CA ILE A 99 -5.79 4.65 -3.63
C ILE A 99 -7.21 5.17 -3.80
N LYS A 100 -7.99 4.52 -4.67
CA LYS A 100 -9.34 4.96 -5.05
C LYS A 100 -10.36 3.85 -4.86
N ASN A 101 -11.61 4.23 -4.67
CA ASN A 101 -12.71 3.30 -4.49
C ASN A 101 -13.47 3.08 -5.80
N THR A 102 -13.54 1.84 -6.24
CA THR A 102 -14.36 1.42 -7.39
C THR A 102 -15.84 1.65 -7.19
N GLY A 103 -16.34 1.59 -5.94
CA GLY A 103 -17.73 1.89 -5.58
C GLY A 103 -18.02 3.39 -5.42
N ASN A 104 -16.98 4.23 -5.36
CA ASN A 104 -17.09 5.69 -5.27
C ASN A 104 -16.09 6.38 -6.22
N PRO A 105 -16.28 6.30 -7.55
CA PRO A 105 -15.27 6.74 -8.52
C PRO A 105 -15.01 8.25 -8.55
N THR A 106 -15.98 9.04 -8.10
CA THR A 106 -15.89 10.50 -7.99
C THR A 106 -15.24 10.95 -6.68
N GLY A 107 -14.99 10.03 -5.75
CA GLY A 107 -14.24 10.30 -4.54
C GLY A 107 -12.83 10.77 -4.85
N ALA A 108 -12.31 11.68 -4.03
CA ALA A 108 -10.95 12.21 -4.19
C ALA A 108 -9.86 11.11 -4.08
N GLY A 109 -10.19 9.99 -3.44
CA GLY A 109 -9.22 8.95 -3.12
C GLY A 109 -8.16 9.46 -2.13
N LYS A 110 -7.12 8.67 -1.95
CA LYS A 110 -5.99 9.01 -1.09
C LYS A 110 -4.68 9.06 -1.84
N ARG A 111 -3.97 10.19 -1.76
CA ARG A 111 -2.63 10.36 -2.30
C ARG A 111 -1.54 9.93 -1.32
N LEU A 112 -0.70 9.02 -1.79
CA LEU A 112 0.59 8.67 -1.23
C LEU A 112 1.68 9.37 -2.03
N SER A 113 2.56 10.11 -1.36
CA SER A 113 3.67 10.80 -2.01
C SER A 113 4.84 11.02 -1.04
N ALA A 114 6.04 11.16 -1.59
CA ALA A 114 7.19 11.67 -0.86
C ALA A 114 7.63 13.01 -1.47
N PRO A 115 7.83 14.07 -0.64
CA PRO A 115 7.46 14.16 0.77
C PRO A 115 5.93 14.22 0.95
N ALA A 116 5.43 13.76 2.10
CA ALA A 116 4.06 14.03 2.49
C ALA A 116 3.96 15.49 2.94
N ARG A 117 2.96 16.23 2.47
CA ARG A 117 2.51 17.42 3.19
C ARG A 117 1.78 16.92 4.42
N ASP A 118 2.26 17.26 5.61
CA ASP A 118 1.56 16.90 6.83
C ASP A 118 0.29 17.77 6.97
N GLU A 119 -0.82 17.29 6.40
CA GLU A 119 -2.08 18.05 6.33
C GLU A 119 -2.99 17.79 7.53
N ASP A 120 -2.65 16.79 8.34
CA ASP A 120 -3.48 16.35 9.46
C ASP A 120 -2.94 16.82 10.83
N ASP A 121 -1.67 17.26 10.93
CA ASP A 121 -1.01 17.70 12.19
C ASP A 121 -1.27 16.73 13.37
N LEU A 122 -1.23 15.43 13.08
CA LEU A 122 -1.49 14.37 14.05
C LEU A 122 -0.17 13.74 14.50
N PRO A 123 0.11 13.65 15.83
CA PRO A 123 1.27 12.94 16.33
C PRO A 123 1.20 11.41 16.08
N VAL A 124 -0.02 10.89 15.87
CA VAL A 124 -0.28 9.49 15.51
C VAL A 124 -1.27 9.46 14.35
N LYS A 125 -0.81 9.00 13.18
CA LYS A 125 -1.66 8.91 11.98
C LYS A 125 -2.42 7.60 11.87
N GLY A 126 -1.91 6.51 12.45
CA GLY A 126 -2.62 5.25 12.34
C GLY A 126 -2.23 4.21 13.37
N ILE A 127 -3.16 3.28 13.57
CA ILE A 127 -3.06 2.12 14.45
C ILE A 127 -3.39 0.89 13.62
N SER A 128 -2.50 -0.10 13.66
CA SER A 128 -2.67 -1.40 13.01
C SER A 128 -2.47 -2.53 14.01
N ASN A 129 -2.94 -3.74 13.68
CA ASN A 129 -2.82 -4.92 14.51
C ASN A 129 -2.33 -6.14 13.71
N LEU A 130 -1.55 -6.99 14.39
CA LEU A 130 -1.14 -8.31 13.90
C LEU A 130 -1.74 -9.39 14.81
N ASN A 131 -2.81 -10.04 14.36
CA ASN A 131 -3.61 -10.92 15.21
C ASN A 131 -3.06 -12.36 15.35
N ASN A 132 -2.00 -12.73 14.61
CA ASN A 132 -1.43 -14.09 14.59
C ASN A 132 0.06 -14.08 14.93
N MET A 133 0.41 -13.60 16.12
CA MET A 133 1.80 -13.60 16.60
C MET A 133 2.00 -14.64 17.71
N ALA A 134 3.12 -15.34 17.66
CA ALA A 134 3.61 -16.18 18.74
C ALA A 134 4.81 -15.50 19.39
N MET A 135 4.77 -15.32 20.71
CA MET A 135 5.90 -14.77 21.47
C MET A 135 6.69 -15.93 22.06
N PHE A 136 7.95 -16.07 21.66
CA PHE A 136 8.89 -16.98 22.26
C PHE A 136 9.79 -16.19 23.21
N ASN A 137 9.85 -16.62 24.47
CA ASN A 137 10.81 -16.09 25.43
C ASN A 137 11.89 -17.13 25.68
N VAL A 138 13.16 -16.75 25.51
CA VAL A 138 14.31 -17.62 25.71
C VAL A 138 15.16 -17.02 26.82
N SER A 139 15.31 -17.75 27.92
CA SER A 139 16.15 -17.36 29.06
C SER A 139 17.30 -18.35 29.24
N GLY A 140 18.51 -17.83 29.42
CA GLY A 140 19.67 -18.62 29.84
C GLY A 140 19.68 -18.90 31.36
N PRO A 141 20.61 -19.72 31.85
CA PRO A 141 20.75 -20.03 33.28
C PRO A 141 21.31 -18.86 34.12
N GLY A 142 21.63 -17.72 33.50
CA GLY A 142 22.15 -16.49 34.11
C GLY A 142 22.52 -15.47 33.05
#